data_AF-A0A945AD89-F1
#
_entry.id   AF-A0A945AD89-F1
#
_cell.length_a   1.000
_cell.length_b   1.000
_cell.length_c   1.000
_cell.angle_alpha   90.00
_cell.angle_beta   90.00
_cell.angle_gamma   90.00
#
_symmetry.space_group_name_H-M   'P 1'
#
loop_
_entity.id
_entity.type
_entity.pdbx_description
1 polymer ?
#
loop_
_entity_poly.entity_id
_entity_poly.type
_entity_poly.pdbx_seq_one_letter_code
_entity_poly.pdbx_strand_id
1 'polypeptide(L)' 'KPCEWHEPPTFTSSGDSGNDTGHLAELVDFFSALKEGRSTRSNIYESYKSLVLYEAIKESSETNEIVDVVYEAI' A
#
# COMPACT_ATOMS: atom_id res chain seq x y z
N LYS A 1 -18.51 8.98 30.87
CA LYS A 1 -17.59 10.07 30.46
C LYS A 1 -17.44 9.98 28.95
N PRO A 2 -17.67 11.04 28.17
CA PRO A 2 -17.46 10.98 26.73
C PRO A 2 -15.95 11.13 26.45
N CYS A 3 -15.42 10.20 25.67
CA CYS A 3 -14.04 10.16 25.15
C CYS A 3 -12.94 9.84 26.17
N GLU A 4 -12.86 8.57 26.59
CA GLU A 4 -11.58 8.00 26.99
C GLU A 4 -10.82 7.65 25.70
N TRP A 5 -9.69 8.33 25.49
CA TRP A 5 -8.78 8.02 24.39
C TRP A 5 -8.10 6.69 24.69
N HIS A 6 -8.50 5.64 23.98
CA HIS A 6 -7.80 4.37 23.98
C HIS A 6 -6.70 4.42 22.93
N GLU A 7 -5.47 4.11 23.33
CA GLU A 7 -4.37 3.95 22.39
C GLU A 7 -4.76 2.84 21.40
N PRO A 8 -4.75 3.10 20.08
CA PRO A 8 -5.11 2.09 19.11
C PRO A 8 -4.15 0.91 19.28
N PRO A 9 -4.67 -0.32 19.40
CA PRO A 9 -3.84 -1.49 19.66
C PRO A 9 -2.77 -1.59 18.58
N THR A 10 -1.52 -1.41 19.00
CA THR A 10 -0.32 -1.29 18.14
C THR A 10 0.00 -2.56 17.35
N PHE A 11 -0.78 -3.63 17.52
CA PHE A 11 -0.55 -4.94 16.91
C PHE A 11 -1.78 -5.60 16.30
N THR A 12 -2.96 -4.99 16.40
CA THR A 12 -4.12 -5.46 15.64
C THR A 12 -4.40 -4.44 14.55
N SER A 13 -3.62 -4.52 13.48
CA SER A 13 -4.05 -4.09 12.14
C SER A 13 -5.17 -5.04 11.64
N SER A 14 -6.17 -5.25 12.49
CA SER A 14 -7.36 -6.03 12.23
C SER A 14 -8.41 -4.99 11.90
N GLY A 15 -8.59 -4.70 10.61
CA GLY A 15 -9.77 -3.97 10.19
C GLY A 15 -11.00 -4.72 10.72
N ASP A 16 -12.05 -3.98 11.07
CA ASP A 16 -13.36 -4.42 11.57
C ASP A 16 -14.14 -5.35 10.59
N SER A 17 -13.42 -5.99 9.65
CA SER A 17 -13.95 -6.83 8.59
C SER A 17 -13.81 -8.33 8.87
N GLY A 18 -13.16 -8.74 9.97
CA GLY A 18 -12.94 -10.15 10.30
C GLY A 18 -12.07 -10.91 9.31
N ASN A 19 -11.42 -10.20 8.38
CA ASN A 19 -10.44 -10.72 7.45
C ASN A 19 -9.05 -10.41 8.03
N ASP A 20 -8.11 -11.35 7.98
CA ASP A 20 -6.70 -11.11 8.29
C ASP A 20 -6.10 -10.19 7.22
N THR A 21 -6.41 -8.88 7.28
CA THR A 21 -5.87 -7.84 6.40
C THR A 21 -4.62 -7.19 6.98
N GLY A 22 -4.02 -7.82 7.99
CA GLY A 22 -2.84 -7.29 8.67
C GLY A 22 -1.54 -7.65 7.96
N HIS A 23 -0.45 -7.01 8.36
CA HIS A 23 0.91 -7.29 7.86
C HIS A 23 1.29 -8.78 7.91
N LEU A 24 0.74 -9.54 8.87
CA LEU A 24 0.98 -10.98 8.96
C LEU A 24 0.49 -11.74 7.72
N ALA A 25 -0.68 -11.38 7.17
CA ALA A 25 -1.21 -12.03 5.98
C ALA A 25 -0.35 -11.70 4.74
N GLU A 26 0.14 -10.47 4.62
CA GLU A 26 1.07 -10.08 3.56
C GLU A 26 2.39 -10.85 3.66
N LEU A 27 2.92 -11.03 4.88
CA LEU A 27 4.12 -11.84 5.11
C LEU A 27 3.90 -13.32 4.74
N VAL A 28 2.76 -13.90 5.12
CA VAL A 28 2.41 -15.28 4.77
C VAL A 28 2.28 -15.46 3.25
N ASP A 29 1.62 -14.54 2.55
CA ASP A 29 1.53 -14.55 1.08
C ASP A 29 2.92 -14.44 0.45
N PHE A 30 3.77 -13.53 0.95
CA PHE A 30 5.13 -13.35 0.46
C PHE A 30 5.97 -14.64 0.53
N PHE A 31 5.97 -15.32 1.68
CA PHE A 31 6.68 -16.60 1.81
C PHE A 31 6.10 -17.70 0.94
N SER A 32 4.77 -17.74 0.78
CA SER A 32 4.11 -18.72 -0.08
C SER A 32 4.46 -18.49 -1.56
N ALA A 33 4.46 -17.22 -2.00
CA ALA A 33 4.86 -16.82 -3.33
C ALA A 33 6.29 -17.24 -3.68
N LEU A 34 7.23 -17.07 -2.74
CA LEU A 34 8.62 -17.53 -2.89
C LEU A 34 8.72 -19.04 -3.06
N LYS A 35 7.98 -19.82 -2.26
CA LYS A 35 7.99 -21.29 -2.34
C LYS A 35 7.38 -21.81 -3.64
N GLU A 36 6.35 -21.14 -4.13
CA GLU A 36 5.60 -21.52 -5.34
C GLU A 36 6.22 -20.96 -6.63
N GLY A 37 7.20 -20.07 -6.54
CA GLY A 37 7.81 -19.42 -7.71
C GLY A 37 6.88 -18.45 -8.43
N ARG A 38 5.94 -17.83 -7.72
CA ARG A 38 5.01 -16.80 -8.25
C ARG A 38 5.33 -15.42 -7.67
N SER A 39 4.73 -14.38 -8.25
CA SER A 39 4.75 -13.03 -7.67
C SER A 39 3.65 -12.86 -6.61
N THR A 40 3.86 -11.91 -5.68
CA THR A 40 2.78 -11.35 -4.86
C THR A 40 1.95 -10.37 -5.68
N ARG A 41 0.73 -10.06 -5.22
CA ARG A 41 -0.12 -9.00 -5.81
C ARG A 41 0.50 -7.61 -5.65
N SER A 42 1.13 -7.37 -4.50
CA SER A 42 1.81 -6.10 -4.18
C SER A 42 3.32 -6.27 -4.39
N ASN A 43 3.74 -6.38 -5.64
CA ASN A 43 5.15 -6.44 -5.97
C ASN A 43 5.74 -5.02 -6.03
N ILE A 44 7.07 -4.92 -6.19
CA ILE A 44 7.77 -3.63 -6.16
C ILE A 44 7.30 -2.66 -7.26
N TYR A 45 6.78 -3.17 -8.37
CA TYR A 45 6.28 -2.34 -9.45
C TYR A 45 5.01 -1.58 -9.06
N GLU A 46 4.15 -2.15 -8.21
CA GLU A 46 2.99 -1.42 -7.68
C GLU A 46 3.43 -0.27 -6.75
N SER A 47 4.50 -0.44 -5.99
CA SER A 47 5.12 0.65 -5.21
C SER A 47 5.70 1.73 -6.11
N TYR A 48 6.34 1.36 -7.21
CA TYR A 48 6.84 2.30 -8.23
C TYR A 48 5.70 3.15 -8.82
N LYS A 49 4.56 2.55 -9.22
CA LYS A 49 3.42 3.33 -9.74
C LYS A 49 2.92 4.37 -8.73
N SER A 50 2.91 4.01 -7.45
CA SER A 50 2.50 4.91 -6.37
C SER A 50 3.46 6.10 -6.24
N LEU A 51 4.77 5.85 -6.36
CA LEU A 51 5.78 6.90 -6.36
C LEU A 51 5.62 7.85 -7.57
N VAL A 52 5.49 7.30 -8.79
CA VAL A 52 5.30 8.11 -10.01
C VAL A 52 4.04 8.97 -9.91
N LEU A 53 2.96 8.41 -9.36
CA LEU A 53 1.74 9.17 -9.11
C LEU A 53 1.97 10.33 -8.13
N TYR A 54 2.72 10.10 -7.05
CA TYR A 54 3.04 11.16 -6.09
C TYR A 54 3.92 12.26 -6.68
N GLU A 55 4.86 11.91 -7.55
CA GLU A 55 5.68 12.88 -8.27
C GLU A 55 4.82 13.74 -9.21
N ALA A 56 3.90 13.13 -9.96
CA ALA A 56 2.98 13.86 -10.83
C ALA A 56 2.02 14.78 -10.05
N ILE A 57 1.52 14.34 -8.89
CA ILE A 57 0.69 15.18 -8.01
C ILE A 57 1.48 16.40 -7.54
N LYS A 58 2.74 16.18 -7.12
CA LYS A 58 3.62 17.26 -6.69
C LYS A 58 3.84 18.26 -7.83
N GLU A 59 4.21 17.78 -9.02
CA GLU A 59 4.44 18.63 -10.20
C GLU A 59 3.19 19.42 -10.59
N SER A 60 2.03 18.77 -10.62
CA SER A 60 0.75 19.43 -10.91
C SER A 60 0.44 20.54 -9.90
N SER A 61 0.75 20.32 -8.62
CA SER A 61 0.55 21.33 -7.57
C SER A 61 1.48 22.54 -7.70
N GLU A 62 2.69 22.35 -8.24
CA GLU A 62 3.68 23.40 -8.43
C GLU A 62 3.43 24.24 -9.69
N THR A 63 2.87 23.61 -10.73
CA THR A 63 2.68 24.22 -12.06
C THR A 63 1.26 24.73 -12.31
N ASN A 64 0.27 24.21 -11.58
CA ASN A 64 -1.17 24.35 -11.89
C ASN A 64 -1.57 23.80 -13.27
N GLU A 65 -0.79 22.85 -13.80
CA GLU A 65 -1.07 22.18 -15.06
C GLU A 65 -1.53 20.73 -14.82
N ILE A 66 -2.21 20.16 -15.82
CA ILE A 66 -2.54 18.73 -15.83
C ILE A 66 -1.27 17.97 -16.24
N VAL A 67 -0.81 17.06 -15.39
CA VAL A 67 0.36 16.20 -15.63
C VAL A 67 -0.10 14.79 -15.96
N ASP A 68 0.28 14.29 -17.14
CA ASP A 68 -0.01 12.92 -17.55
C ASP A 68 0.90 11.93 -16.82
N VAL A 69 0.28 10.92 -16.19
CA VAL A 69 1.02 9.86 -15.48
C VAL A 69 1.38 8.75 -16.46
N VAL A 70 2.67 8.55 -16.69
CA VAL A 70 3.20 7.50 -17.58
C VAL A 70 4.07 6.54 -16.78
N TYR A 71 3.76 5.25 -16.88
CA TYR A 71 4.54 4.18 -16.24
C TYR A 71 5.46 3.49 -17.24
N GLU A 72 6.66 3.12 -16.80
CA GLU A 72 7.56 2.27 -17.59
C GLU A 72 7.04 0.84 -17.69
N ALA A 73 7.18 0.21 -18.86
CA ALA A 73 6.83 -1.20 -19.03
C ALA A 73 7.88 -2.11 -18.37
N ILE A 74 7.41 -3.20 -17.74
CA ILE A 74 8.26 -4.31 -17.27
C ILE A 74 8.61 -5.23 -18.45
#